data_AF-A0A150H120-F1
#
_entry.id   AF-A0A150H120-F1
#
_cell.length_a   1.000
_cell.length_b   1.000
_cell.length_c   1.000
_cell.angle_alpha   90.00
_cell.angle_beta   90.00
_cell.angle_gamma   90.00
#
_symmetry.space_group_name_H-M   'P 1'
#
loop_
_entity.id
_entity.type
_entity.pdbx_description
1 polymer ?
#
loop_
_entity_poly.entity_id
_entity_poly.type
_entity_poly.pdbx_seq_one_letter_code
_entity_poly.pdbx_strand_id
1 'polypeptide(L)'
;MSGGVPYGGDGYIEVVANSLSPDSQQWHTGTAGAVRQFMSYFESNTKNRFIEDILILPGDHVYSTDLTPIIAYHHSTGADLTIVCRPVSGEQASRLGVVKLDLSRRIRTFLEKPRPEDLPQLAMSDDEMAPFLAPPEPELGSAVAATGEPAPGAAAAAWAAAARGLRTARGGARVGGGAGGRVVLDTLTSTEDAELGGSAGYVGSTGIYIFKRSVLVEALRRHVKAQDFGRQVIPEIIREGCKVYAYRLPGYWADVGGCVADFYAANLALLGDSPSIDFDTPVSSPFFRYPLTIPASQMYNTRLNRALVSAGCIVRDSTIRNSVVGPRSIIGPRVTLEDCVFMGADHYEHERPQQRPASATYPPIGVGEGSEVRGAIVDFNCRIGKGVKLVNAEGVYESYDRAVQGLYIRDGIIVLARDAVVPDGTVL
;
A
#
# COMPACT_ATOMS: atom_id res chain seq x y z
N MET A 1 -7.75 32.38 -1.25
CA MET A 1 -7.78 31.82 0.12
C MET A 1 -8.52 30.48 0.04
N SER A 2 -7.80 29.38 -0.18
CA SER A 2 -8.31 28.03 0.11
C SER A 2 -8.04 27.78 1.58
N GLY A 3 -9.10 27.75 2.38
CA GLY A 3 -9.01 27.37 3.78
C GLY A 3 -8.74 25.87 3.86
N GLY A 4 -7.47 25.48 4.03
CA GLY A 4 -7.12 24.13 4.45
C GLY A 4 -7.87 23.76 5.74
N VAL A 5 -8.13 22.48 5.95
CA VAL A 5 -8.78 22.04 7.18
C VAL A 5 -7.75 22.15 8.31
N PRO A 6 -7.97 23.00 9.33
CA PRO A 6 -7.04 23.11 10.44
C PRO A 6 -7.05 21.80 11.24
N TYR A 7 -5.88 21.23 11.48
CA TYR A 7 -5.70 20.02 12.27
C TYR A 7 -4.81 20.38 13.46
N GLY A 8 -5.42 20.74 14.60
CA GLY A 8 -4.77 20.98 15.90
C GLY A 8 -3.44 21.78 15.88
N GLY A 9 -3.45 23.03 16.33
CA GLY A 9 -2.27 23.90 16.31
C GLY A 9 -2.12 24.63 14.96
N ASP A 10 -0.88 24.92 14.54
CA ASP A 10 -0.58 25.66 13.30
C ASP A 10 -0.59 24.77 12.03
N GLY A 11 -0.91 23.48 12.17
CA GLY A 11 -0.92 22.49 11.08
C GLY A 11 -2.18 22.54 10.21
N TYR A 12 -2.04 22.12 8.94
CA TYR A 12 -3.14 22.05 7.99
C TYR A 12 -2.94 20.91 6.98
N ILE A 13 -4.06 20.42 6.42
CA ILE A 13 -4.07 19.52 5.27
C ILE A 13 -4.71 20.28 4.11
N GLU A 14 -3.99 20.38 2.99
CA GLU A 14 -4.46 21.05 1.77
C GLU A 14 -4.28 20.16 0.55
N VAL A 15 -5.34 20.02 -0.23
CA VAL A 15 -5.31 19.31 -1.51
C VAL A 15 -4.95 20.30 -2.61
N VAL A 16 -3.82 20.06 -3.28
CA VAL A 16 -3.37 20.87 -4.41
C VAL A 16 -3.51 20.05 -5.69
N ALA A 17 -4.53 20.37 -6.48
CA ALA A 17 -4.79 19.69 -7.74
C ALA A 17 -3.98 20.34 -8.88
N ASN A 18 -3.38 19.51 -9.75
CA ASN A 18 -2.68 20.00 -10.94
C ASN A 18 -3.63 20.55 -12.02
N SER A 19 -4.92 20.19 -11.98
CA SER A 19 -5.94 20.74 -12.87
C SER A 19 -7.24 21.06 -12.15
N LEU A 20 -7.98 22.02 -12.70
CA LEU A 20 -9.28 22.49 -12.19
C LEU A 20 -10.47 21.70 -12.76
N SER A 21 -10.24 20.81 -13.73
CA SER A 21 -11.30 20.00 -14.36
C SER A 21 -10.85 18.54 -14.51
N PRO A 22 -11.73 17.56 -14.23
CA PRO A 22 -11.48 16.15 -14.55
C PRO A 22 -11.17 15.91 -16.04
N ASP A 23 -11.68 16.78 -16.93
CA ASP A 23 -11.59 16.63 -18.38
C ASP A 23 -10.44 17.41 -19.03
N SER A 24 -9.60 18.10 -18.26
CA SER A 24 -8.49 18.86 -18.84
C SER A 24 -7.39 17.92 -19.34
N GLN A 25 -7.20 17.84 -20.65
CA GLN A 25 -6.21 16.99 -21.33
C GLN A 25 -4.72 17.33 -21.05
N GLN A 26 -4.42 18.30 -20.17
CA GLN A 26 -3.04 18.61 -19.77
C GLN A 26 -2.61 17.78 -18.55
N TRP A 27 -2.66 16.46 -18.68
CA TRP A 27 -2.29 15.49 -17.62
C TRP A 27 -0.77 15.30 -17.45
N HIS A 28 0.07 15.98 -18.23
CA HIS A 28 1.50 15.65 -18.29
C HIS A 28 2.38 16.48 -17.37
N THR A 29 2.21 16.33 -16.05
CA THR A 29 3.23 16.73 -15.08
C THR A 29 3.57 15.51 -14.25
N GLY A 30 4.75 14.93 -14.48
CA GLY A 30 5.23 13.81 -13.66
C GLY A 30 5.49 14.26 -12.21
N THR A 31 6.03 13.37 -11.39
CA THR A 31 6.24 13.60 -9.95
C THR A 31 6.99 14.90 -9.64
N ALA A 32 8.05 15.23 -10.39
CA ALA A 32 8.79 16.48 -10.23
C ALA A 32 8.03 17.71 -10.76
N GLY A 33 7.21 17.53 -11.80
CA GLY A 33 6.32 18.56 -12.32
C GLY A 33 5.28 19.01 -11.28
N ALA A 34 4.62 18.04 -10.64
CA ALA A 34 3.64 18.29 -9.59
C ALA A 34 4.26 19.02 -8.39
N VAL A 35 5.40 18.55 -7.89
CA VAL A 35 6.08 19.22 -6.76
C VAL A 35 6.57 20.61 -7.16
N ARG A 36 7.04 20.84 -8.39
CA ARG A 36 7.44 22.19 -8.84
C ARG A 36 6.29 23.19 -8.83
N GLN A 37 5.11 22.78 -9.31
CA GLN A 37 3.90 23.61 -9.27
C GLN A 37 3.53 23.92 -7.82
N PHE A 38 3.56 22.92 -6.95
CA PHE A 38 3.34 23.09 -5.52
C PHE A 38 4.37 24.04 -4.87
N MET A 39 5.65 23.90 -5.19
CA MET A 39 6.72 24.72 -4.57
C MET A 39 6.55 26.20 -4.86
N SER A 40 6.04 26.56 -6.05
CA SER A 40 5.76 27.97 -6.37
C SER A 40 4.68 28.56 -5.45
N TYR A 41 3.63 27.78 -5.14
CA TYR A 41 2.61 28.16 -4.17
C TYR A 41 3.16 28.16 -2.74
N PHE A 42 3.91 27.11 -2.37
CA PHE A 42 4.50 26.93 -1.04
C PHE A 42 5.45 28.08 -0.66
N GLU A 43 6.29 28.55 -1.59
CA GLU A 43 7.21 29.67 -1.36
C GLU A 43 6.49 31.03 -1.21
N SER A 44 5.31 31.19 -1.82
CA SER A 44 4.50 32.42 -1.70
C SER A 44 3.85 32.59 -0.33
N ASN A 45 3.68 31.50 0.42
CA ASN A 45 3.08 31.53 1.75
C ASN A 45 4.16 31.80 2.81
N THR A 46 4.13 33.02 3.39
CA THR A 46 5.11 33.46 4.38
C THR A 46 5.12 32.62 5.67
N LYS A 47 4.05 31.87 5.96
CA LYS A 47 4.00 30.93 7.09
C LYS A 47 4.99 29.78 6.93
N ASN A 48 5.27 29.37 5.69
CA ASN A 48 6.11 28.24 5.37
C ASN A 48 7.60 28.58 5.39
N ARG A 49 7.97 29.84 5.67
CA ARG A 49 9.38 30.30 5.63
C ARG A 49 10.29 29.57 6.60
N PHE A 50 9.75 29.06 7.72
CA PHE A 50 10.50 28.37 8.77
C PHE A 50 10.67 26.87 8.52
N ILE A 51 10.08 26.34 7.45
CA ILE A 51 10.24 24.94 7.10
C ILE A 51 11.62 24.75 6.49
N GLU A 52 12.45 23.93 7.16
CA GLU A 52 13.83 23.62 6.77
C GLU A 52 13.91 22.38 5.88
N ASP A 53 13.06 21.38 6.15
CA ASP A 53 13.02 20.12 5.42
C ASP A 53 11.65 19.84 4.82
N ILE A 54 11.64 19.12 3.71
CA ILE A 54 10.46 18.71 2.98
C ILE A 54 10.46 17.18 2.89
N LEU A 55 9.46 16.58 3.52
CA LEU A 55 9.16 15.16 3.42
C LEU A 55 8.24 14.92 2.22
N ILE A 56 8.66 14.06 1.30
CA ILE A 56 7.88 13.60 0.15
C ILE A 56 7.51 12.14 0.39
N LEU A 57 6.22 11.84 0.36
CA LEU A 57 5.66 10.51 0.58
C LEU A 57 4.96 9.99 -0.69
N PRO A 58 5.09 8.70 -1.01
CA PRO A 58 4.30 8.06 -2.05
C PRO A 58 2.84 7.90 -1.59
N GLY A 59 1.90 8.11 -2.51
CA GLY A 59 0.45 8.11 -2.20
C GLY A 59 -0.24 6.76 -2.38
N ASP A 60 0.47 5.77 -2.90
CA ASP A 60 -0.02 4.47 -3.38
C ASP A 60 0.73 3.28 -2.75
N HIS A 61 1.44 3.53 -1.64
CA HIS A 61 2.12 2.49 -0.88
C HIS A 61 1.43 2.26 0.47
N VAL A 62 1.48 1.03 0.97
CA VAL A 62 0.94 0.65 2.28
C VAL A 62 2.08 0.31 3.22
N TYR A 63 2.22 1.06 4.31
CA TYR A 63 3.25 0.87 5.33
C TYR A 63 2.83 1.52 6.66
N SER A 64 3.48 1.10 7.75
CA SER A 64 3.39 1.76 9.05
C SER A 64 4.80 1.97 9.58
N THR A 65 5.22 3.22 9.74
CA THR A 65 6.55 3.55 10.26
C THR A 65 6.51 4.84 11.06
N ASP A 66 7.29 4.88 12.14
CA ASP A 66 7.66 6.13 12.79
C ASP A 66 8.69 6.85 11.90
N LEU A 67 8.39 8.09 11.53
CA LEU A 67 9.24 8.93 10.69
C LEU A 67 10.27 9.70 11.51
N THR A 68 10.08 9.84 12.83
CA THR A 68 10.97 10.62 13.70
C THR A 68 12.43 10.13 13.66
N PRO A 69 12.73 8.81 13.73
CA PRO A 69 14.10 8.32 13.57
C PRO A 69 14.71 8.63 12.20
N ILE A 70 13.89 8.64 11.15
CA ILE A 70 14.34 8.92 9.77
C ILE A 70 14.74 10.39 9.65
N ILE A 71 13.95 11.30 10.23
CA ILE A 71 14.24 12.73 10.27
C ILE A 71 15.49 13.00 11.11
N ALA A 72 15.62 12.38 12.28
CA ALA A 72 16.83 12.50 13.11
C ALA A 72 18.09 12.01 12.37
N TYR A 73 17.97 10.92 11.60
CA TYR A 73 19.05 10.44 10.74
C TYR A 73 19.41 11.46 9.63
N HIS A 74 18.41 12.08 8.99
CA HIS A 74 18.63 13.13 7.99
C HIS A 74 19.44 14.30 8.57
N HIS A 75 19.11 14.74 9.78
CA HIS A 75 19.81 15.82 10.47
C HIS A 75 21.21 15.45 10.90
N SER A 76 21.38 14.29 11.56
CA SER A 76 22.68 13.85 12.09
C SER A 76 23.73 13.63 11.00
N THR A 77 23.32 13.15 9.83
CA THR A 77 24.21 12.97 8.67
C THR A 77 24.49 14.28 7.92
N GLY A 78 23.74 15.35 8.23
CA GLY A 78 23.75 16.59 7.49
C GLY A 78 23.38 16.39 6.01
N ALA A 79 22.56 15.38 5.72
CA ALA A 79 22.16 14.99 4.37
C ALA A 79 21.45 16.15 3.65
N ASP A 80 21.70 16.28 2.35
CA ASP A 80 20.93 17.18 1.48
C ASP A 80 19.66 16.48 1.00
N LEU A 81 19.73 15.15 0.88
CA LEU A 81 18.62 14.24 0.61
C LEU A 81 18.83 12.94 1.38
N THR A 82 17.82 12.48 2.10
CA THR A 82 17.73 11.10 2.58
C THR A 82 16.68 10.34 1.78
N ILE A 83 17.07 9.22 1.17
CA ILE A 83 16.16 8.30 0.50
C ILE A 83 15.91 7.11 1.43
N VAL A 84 14.65 6.80 1.68
CA VAL A 84 14.30 5.59 2.42
C VAL A 84 14.30 4.41 1.46
N CYS A 85 14.97 3.34 1.85
CA CYS A 85 15.24 2.18 0.99
C CYS A 85 14.97 0.86 1.72
N ARG A 86 14.89 -0.23 0.94
CA ARG A 86 14.82 -1.61 1.42
C ARG A 86 15.77 -2.52 0.64
N PRO A 87 16.24 -3.62 1.24
CA PRO A 87 16.83 -4.69 0.46
C PRO A 87 15.75 -5.35 -0.41
N VAL A 88 16.07 -5.66 -1.66
CA VAL A 88 15.14 -6.26 -2.63
C VAL A 88 15.82 -7.31 -3.50
N SER A 89 15.03 -8.23 -4.05
CA SER A 89 15.48 -9.24 -5.01
C SER A 89 15.77 -8.61 -6.38
N GLY A 90 16.45 -9.35 -7.27
CA GLY A 90 16.69 -8.89 -8.64
C GLY A 90 15.43 -8.72 -9.47
N GLU A 91 14.39 -9.54 -9.22
CA GLU A 91 13.09 -9.42 -9.88
C GLU A 91 12.38 -8.11 -9.47
N GLN A 92 12.44 -7.79 -8.19
CA GLN A 92 11.86 -6.57 -7.60
C GLN A 92 12.63 -5.31 -8.03
N ALA A 93 13.95 -5.41 -8.13
CA ALA A 93 14.84 -4.30 -8.47
C ALA A 93 14.43 -3.59 -9.77
N SER A 94 13.98 -4.33 -10.79
CA SER A 94 13.55 -3.73 -12.07
C SER A 94 12.25 -2.91 -11.99
N ARG A 95 11.48 -3.03 -10.92
CA ARG A 95 10.23 -2.26 -10.72
C ARG A 95 10.43 -0.98 -9.90
N LEU A 96 11.59 -0.84 -9.25
CA LEU A 96 11.89 0.23 -8.29
C LEU A 96 13.08 1.09 -8.75
N GLY A 97 13.31 2.21 -8.07
CA GLY A 97 14.58 2.93 -8.16
C GLY A 97 15.66 2.21 -7.36
N VAL A 98 16.74 1.78 -7.99
CA VAL A 98 17.80 0.98 -7.34
C VAL A 98 19.03 1.85 -7.10
N VAL A 99 19.63 1.68 -5.93
CA VAL A 99 20.76 2.50 -5.47
C VAL A 99 22.00 1.69 -5.22
N LYS A 100 23.16 2.27 -5.53
CA LYS A 100 24.47 1.76 -5.10
C LYS A 100 24.99 2.63 -3.97
N LEU A 101 25.25 2.01 -2.83
CA LEU A 101 25.74 2.67 -1.62
C LEU A 101 27.25 2.50 -1.47
N ASP A 102 27.88 3.43 -0.76
CA ASP A 102 29.17 3.16 -0.12
C ASP A 102 29.01 2.68 1.34
N LEU A 103 30.13 2.38 2.00
CA LEU A 103 30.14 1.88 3.39
C LEU A 103 29.57 2.86 4.42
N SER A 104 29.43 4.15 4.07
CA SER A 104 28.80 5.18 4.92
C SER A 104 27.30 5.34 4.64
N ARG A 105 26.70 4.44 3.84
CA ARG A 105 25.33 4.53 3.31
C ARG A 105 25.10 5.73 2.40
N ARG A 106 26.16 6.37 1.88
CA ARG A 106 26.02 7.45 0.92
C ARG A 106 25.70 6.87 -0.46
N ILE A 107 24.69 7.42 -1.11
CA ILE A 107 24.24 6.99 -2.43
C ILE A 107 25.22 7.54 -3.47
N ARG A 108 25.86 6.63 -4.21
CA ARG A 108 26.80 6.94 -5.29
C ARG A 108 26.14 6.87 -6.66
N THR A 109 25.16 6.00 -6.81
CA THR A 109 24.41 5.82 -8.05
C THR A 109 22.95 5.55 -7.72
N PHE A 110 22.06 6.13 -8.52
CA PHE A 110 20.62 5.90 -8.48
C PHE A 110 20.16 5.64 -9.92
N LEU A 111 19.49 4.53 -10.16
CA LEU A 111 18.88 4.20 -11.44
C LEU A 111 17.41 3.84 -11.24
N GLU A 112 16.52 4.60 -11.87
CA GLU A 112 15.08 4.38 -11.79
C GLU A 112 14.62 3.26 -12.73
N LYS A 113 14.04 2.19 -12.18
CA LYS A 113 13.51 1.03 -12.91
C LYS A 113 14.53 0.47 -13.90
N PRO A 114 15.71 0.02 -13.41
CA PRO A 114 16.81 -0.43 -14.25
C PRO A 114 16.40 -1.66 -15.07
N ARG A 115 16.90 -1.73 -16.30
CA ARG A 115 16.73 -2.92 -17.14
C ARG A 115 17.60 -4.05 -16.59
N PRO A 116 17.30 -5.32 -16.91
CA PRO A 116 18.09 -6.44 -16.43
C PRO A 116 19.59 -6.33 -16.74
N GLU A 117 19.97 -5.75 -17.88
CA GLU A 117 21.39 -5.50 -18.22
C GLU A 117 22.08 -4.46 -17.32
N ASP A 118 21.32 -3.55 -16.70
CA ASP A 118 21.82 -2.50 -15.84
C ASP A 118 21.94 -2.98 -14.39
N LEU A 119 21.31 -4.09 -14.01
CA LEU A 119 21.31 -4.61 -12.63
C LEU A 119 22.70 -5.02 -12.13
N PRO A 120 23.56 -5.73 -12.88
CA PRO A 120 24.85 -6.18 -12.35
C PRO A 120 25.74 -5.07 -11.78
N GLN A 121 25.65 -3.83 -12.28
CA GLN A 121 26.44 -2.70 -11.77
C GLN A 121 25.92 -2.14 -10.42
N LEU A 122 24.67 -2.45 -10.07
CA LEU A 122 24.01 -1.99 -8.85
C LEU A 122 24.01 -3.05 -7.74
N ALA A 123 24.37 -4.29 -8.08
CA ALA A 123 24.48 -5.38 -7.14
C ALA A 123 25.45 -5.04 -6.01
N MET A 124 25.09 -5.38 -4.78
CA MET A 124 25.93 -5.21 -3.60
C MET A 124 26.32 -6.58 -3.02
N SER A 125 27.59 -6.72 -2.64
CA SER A 125 28.05 -7.88 -1.88
C SER A 125 27.52 -7.85 -0.44
N ASP A 126 27.61 -8.98 0.28
CA ASP A 126 27.21 -9.05 1.69
C ASP A 126 27.98 -8.03 2.55
N ASP A 127 29.27 -7.85 2.30
CA ASP A 127 30.11 -6.87 3.00
C ASP A 127 29.70 -5.42 2.69
N GLU A 128 29.31 -5.13 1.44
CA GLU A 128 28.80 -3.81 1.06
C GLU A 128 27.41 -3.55 1.66
N MET A 129 26.58 -4.59 1.81
CA MET A 129 25.22 -4.51 2.37
C MET A 129 25.20 -4.43 3.89
N ALA A 130 26.17 -5.04 4.58
CA ALA A 130 26.21 -5.15 6.03
C ALA A 130 26.01 -3.80 6.75
N PRO A 131 26.68 -2.69 6.36
CA PRO A 131 26.47 -1.39 6.98
C PRO A 131 25.05 -0.87 6.81
N PHE A 132 24.36 -1.16 5.70
CA PHE A 132 22.98 -0.71 5.45
C PHE A 132 21.96 -1.56 6.21
N LEU A 133 22.22 -2.85 6.35
CA LEU A 133 21.35 -3.78 7.09
C LEU A 133 21.45 -3.56 8.60
N ALA A 134 22.59 -3.13 9.11
CA ALA A 134 22.71 -2.75 10.52
C ALA A 134 21.74 -1.61 10.87
N PRO A 135 21.11 -1.60 12.06
CA PRO A 135 20.41 -0.41 12.52
C PRO A 135 21.38 0.78 12.53
N PRO A 136 20.95 2.00 12.12
CA PRO A 136 21.78 3.18 12.31
C PRO A 136 22.14 3.28 13.80
N GLU A 137 23.43 3.32 14.14
CA GLU A 137 23.85 3.40 15.54
C GLU A 137 23.24 4.64 16.19
N PRO A 138 22.62 4.51 17.39
CA PRO A 138 22.19 5.67 18.14
C PRO A 138 23.42 6.26 18.85
N GLU A 139 24.00 7.34 18.34
CA GLU A 139 24.93 8.16 19.12
C GLU A 139 24.23 9.39 19.73
N LEU A 140 24.56 9.64 21.01
CA LEU A 140 23.80 10.32 22.07
C LEU A 140 23.43 11.80 21.88
N GLY A 141 22.25 12.15 22.44
CA GLY A 141 21.93 13.48 22.99
C GLY A 141 20.42 13.76 23.09
N SER A 142 19.68 13.20 24.06
CA SER A 142 19.38 13.98 25.25
C SER A 142 19.04 13.11 26.46
N ALA A 143 19.67 13.44 27.58
CA ALA A 143 19.25 13.01 28.90
C ALA A 143 17.92 13.70 29.28
N VAL A 144 16.96 12.88 29.70
CA VAL A 144 16.05 13.11 30.84
C VAL A 144 15.61 14.57 31.08
N ALA A 145 14.39 14.89 30.67
CA ALA A 145 13.44 15.55 31.56
C ALA A 145 12.33 14.53 31.86
N ALA A 146 12.57 13.74 32.90
CA ALA A 146 11.55 12.94 33.54
C ALA A 146 10.56 13.87 34.25
N THR A 147 9.32 13.90 33.77
CA THR A 147 8.16 14.12 34.64
C THR A 147 7.13 13.03 34.33
N GLY A 148 7.28 11.93 35.06
CA GLY A 148 6.20 11.08 35.57
C GLY A 148 5.29 10.37 34.58
N GLU A 149 5.64 9.12 34.25
CA GLU A 149 4.68 8.01 34.18
C GLU A 149 5.44 6.68 34.39
N PRO A 150 4.86 5.67 35.07
CA PRO A 150 5.60 4.48 35.48
C PRO A 150 5.79 3.48 34.34
N ALA A 151 6.98 2.89 34.26
CA ALA A 151 7.33 1.87 33.28
C ALA A 151 6.52 0.57 33.46
N PRO A 152 6.00 -0.06 32.37
CA PRO A 152 5.43 -1.40 32.44
C PRO A 152 6.55 -2.44 32.41
N GLY A 153 7.15 -2.71 33.57
CA GLY A 153 7.95 -3.90 33.80
C GLY A 153 7.05 -5.10 34.06
N ALA A 154 6.90 -6.00 33.07
CA ALA A 154 6.54 -7.43 33.22
C ALA A 154 6.28 -8.16 31.89
N ALA A 155 6.15 -7.46 30.74
CA ALA A 155 5.78 -8.12 29.48
C ALA A 155 6.95 -8.77 28.71
N ALA A 156 8.18 -8.25 28.85
CA ALA A 156 9.34 -8.74 28.09
C ALA A 156 9.84 -10.12 28.55
N ALA A 157 9.61 -10.51 29.81
CA ALA A 157 10.03 -11.81 30.34
C ALA A 157 9.06 -12.95 29.98
N ALA A 158 7.80 -12.64 29.64
CA ALA A 158 6.79 -13.64 29.29
C ALA A 158 6.99 -14.22 27.88
N TRP A 159 7.54 -13.43 26.94
CA TRP A 159 7.71 -13.87 25.55
C TRP A 159 8.86 -14.89 25.38
N ALA A 160 9.93 -14.77 26.17
CA ALA A 160 11.09 -15.67 26.11
C ALA A 160 10.89 -17.03 26.80
N ALA A 161 9.80 -17.21 27.57
CA ALA A 161 9.47 -18.47 28.25
C ALA A 161 8.55 -19.37 27.42
N ALA A 162 7.68 -18.82 26.57
CA ALA A 162 6.76 -19.58 25.73
C ALA A 162 7.47 -20.28 24.54
N ALA A 163 8.61 -19.78 24.09
CA ALA A 163 9.38 -20.33 22.96
C ALA A 163 10.19 -21.61 23.28
N ARG A 164 10.22 -22.07 24.54
CA ARG A 164 10.98 -23.27 24.95
C ARG A 164 10.10 -24.50 25.24
N GLY A 165 8.80 -24.42 24.99
CA GLY A 165 7.81 -25.42 25.43
C GLY A 165 7.16 -26.31 24.35
N LEU A 166 7.60 -26.31 23.09
CA LEU A 166 7.08 -27.24 22.08
C LEU A 166 8.21 -27.93 21.31
N ARG A 167 8.73 -29.02 21.89
CA ARG A 167 9.31 -30.13 21.13
C ARG A 167 8.39 -31.35 21.29
N THR A 168 8.30 -32.10 20.21
CA THR A 168 7.62 -33.40 20.02
C THR A 168 6.11 -33.40 19.78
N ALA A 169 5.73 -33.44 18.49
CA ALA A 169 4.78 -34.43 17.99
C ALA A 169 5.04 -34.63 16.48
N ARG A 170 5.69 -35.75 16.13
CA ARG A 170 5.73 -36.25 14.75
C ARG A 170 4.34 -36.82 14.43
N GLY A 171 3.69 -36.30 13.40
CA GLY A 171 2.47 -36.88 12.83
C GLY A 171 2.43 -36.56 11.34
N GLY A 172 2.71 -37.56 10.51
CA GLY A 172 2.74 -37.41 9.06
C GLY A 172 1.35 -37.20 8.47
N ALA A 173 1.22 -36.16 7.64
CA ALA A 173 0.11 -35.99 6.70
C ALA A 173 0.65 -36.11 5.28
N ARG A 174 0.10 -37.06 4.53
CA ARG A 174 0.45 -37.37 3.14
C ARG A 174 -0.04 -36.26 2.22
N VAL A 175 0.86 -35.79 1.35
CA VAL A 175 0.56 -34.88 0.24
C VAL A 175 -0.13 -35.68 -0.86
N GLY A 176 -1.41 -35.42 -1.08
CA GLY A 176 -2.12 -35.80 -2.30
C GLY A 176 -1.93 -34.70 -3.34
N GLY A 177 -1.28 -35.03 -4.45
CA GLY A 177 -1.02 -34.11 -5.55
C GLY A 177 -2.29 -33.69 -6.27
N GLY A 178 -2.45 -32.38 -6.41
CA GLY A 178 -3.37 -31.73 -7.34
C GLY A 178 -2.68 -30.47 -7.83
N ALA A 179 -2.30 -30.47 -9.10
CA ALA A 179 -1.63 -29.35 -9.77
C ALA A 179 -2.62 -28.19 -9.89
N GLY A 180 -2.47 -27.19 -9.03
CA GLY A 180 -3.01 -25.84 -9.20
C GLY A 180 -1.83 -24.89 -9.17
N GLY A 181 -1.65 -24.12 -10.26
CA GLY A 181 -0.57 -23.14 -10.38
C GLY A 181 -0.59 -22.20 -9.19
N ARG A 182 0.45 -22.26 -8.37
CA ARG A 182 0.66 -21.32 -7.27
C ARG A 182 1.09 -20.01 -7.92
N VAL A 183 0.20 -19.02 -7.93
CA VAL A 183 0.60 -17.64 -8.17
C VAL A 183 1.57 -17.31 -7.04
N VAL A 184 2.87 -17.26 -7.37
CA VAL A 184 3.89 -16.74 -6.46
C VAL A 184 3.73 -15.24 -6.52
N LEU A 185 3.02 -14.71 -5.53
CA LEU A 185 2.68 -13.30 -5.41
C LEU A 185 3.77 -12.68 -4.53
N ASP A 186 4.66 -11.91 -5.16
CA ASP A 186 5.89 -11.38 -4.57
C ASP A 186 5.62 -10.11 -3.73
N THR A 187 4.63 -10.21 -2.84
CA THR A 187 4.27 -9.14 -1.90
C THR A 187 5.25 -9.21 -0.73
N LEU A 188 6.00 -8.13 -0.52
CA LEU A 188 7.04 -8.03 0.51
C LEU A 188 6.48 -8.38 1.90
N THR A 189 6.73 -9.61 2.35
CA THR A 189 6.38 -10.04 3.71
C THR A 189 7.56 -9.75 4.63
N SER A 190 7.28 -9.14 5.78
CA SER A 190 8.26 -8.77 6.81
C SER A 190 9.07 -9.94 7.37
N THR A 191 8.73 -11.18 6.99
CA THR A 191 9.45 -12.40 7.37
C THR A 191 10.68 -12.70 6.50
N GLU A 192 10.87 -12.03 5.36
CA GLU A 192 11.96 -12.34 4.41
C GLU A 192 13.23 -11.49 4.60
N ASP A 193 13.21 -10.47 5.47
CA ASP A 193 14.40 -9.68 5.82
C ASP A 193 15.54 -10.55 6.40
N ALA A 194 15.24 -11.76 6.87
CA ALA A 194 16.20 -12.73 7.39
C ALA A 194 16.66 -13.80 6.37
N GLU A 195 16.00 -13.92 5.20
CA GLU A 195 16.27 -14.98 4.22
C GLU A 195 16.95 -14.51 2.92
N LEU A 196 17.29 -13.22 2.79
CA LEU A 196 18.12 -12.72 1.68
C LEU A 196 19.60 -13.16 1.75
N GLY A 197 19.93 -14.15 2.60
CA GLY A 197 21.24 -14.77 2.65
C GLY A 197 21.46 -15.73 1.48
N GLY A 198 22.07 -15.25 0.40
CA GLY A 198 22.64 -16.13 -0.63
C GLY A 198 22.75 -15.61 -2.06
N SER A 199 22.30 -14.39 -2.36
CA SER A 199 22.35 -13.79 -3.70
C SER A 199 22.65 -12.31 -3.57
N ALA A 200 23.43 -11.75 -4.51
CA ALA A 200 23.74 -10.32 -4.52
C ALA A 200 22.47 -9.49 -4.27
N GLY A 201 22.50 -8.69 -3.20
CA GLY A 201 21.36 -7.90 -2.77
C GLY A 201 21.29 -6.59 -3.55
N TYR A 202 20.08 -6.15 -3.87
CA TYR A 202 19.83 -4.81 -4.38
C TYR A 202 19.24 -3.94 -3.26
N VAL A 203 19.45 -2.63 -3.35
CA VAL A 203 18.80 -1.66 -2.46
C VAL A 203 17.81 -0.86 -3.29
N GLY A 204 16.52 -1.05 -3.04
CA GLY A 204 15.41 -0.37 -3.71
C GLY A 204 14.91 0.82 -2.90
N SER A 205 14.68 1.95 -3.57
CA SER A 205 14.00 3.14 -3.06
C SER A 205 12.52 2.86 -2.84
N THR A 206 11.99 3.30 -1.69
CA THR A 206 10.56 3.16 -1.36
C THR A 206 9.72 4.34 -1.83
N GLY A 207 10.32 5.33 -2.48
CA GLY A 207 9.66 6.58 -2.88
C GLY A 207 9.49 7.61 -1.76
N ILE A 208 9.98 7.32 -0.55
CA ILE A 208 9.97 8.26 0.58
C ILE A 208 11.29 9.04 0.59
N TYR A 209 11.20 10.37 0.57
CA TYR A 209 12.34 11.27 0.50
C TYR A 209 12.26 12.36 1.58
N ILE A 210 13.39 12.67 2.20
CA ILE A 210 13.54 13.86 3.05
C ILE A 210 14.57 14.77 2.38
N PHE A 211 14.13 15.93 1.91
CA PHE A 211 14.99 16.94 1.31
C PHE A 211 15.21 18.09 2.28
N LYS A 212 16.43 18.62 2.31
CA LYS A 212 16.60 20.03 2.70
C LYS A 212 15.83 20.90 1.72
N ARG A 213 15.02 21.82 2.22
CA ARG A 213 14.19 22.71 1.40
C ARG A 213 15.02 23.47 0.37
N SER A 214 16.15 24.04 0.77
CA SER A 214 17.02 24.82 -0.13
C SER A 214 17.51 23.98 -1.30
N VAL A 215 17.85 22.72 -1.05
CA VAL A 215 18.31 21.77 -2.07
C VAL A 215 17.18 21.41 -3.02
N LEU A 216 15.97 21.14 -2.52
CA LEU A 216 14.82 20.81 -3.37
C LEU A 216 14.43 21.98 -4.28
N VAL A 217 14.31 23.19 -3.71
CA VAL A 217 13.97 24.40 -4.46
C VAL A 217 14.97 24.63 -5.59
N GLU A 218 16.25 24.56 -5.25
CA GLU A 218 17.33 24.82 -6.19
C GLU A 218 17.40 23.74 -7.29
N ALA A 219 17.25 22.46 -6.92
CA ALA A 219 17.19 21.36 -7.89
C ALA A 219 16.03 21.53 -8.88
N LEU A 220 14.84 21.90 -8.40
CA LEU A 220 13.67 22.09 -9.27
C LEU A 220 13.77 23.33 -10.16
N ARG A 221 14.52 24.36 -9.73
CA ARG A 221 14.82 25.58 -10.52
C ARG A 221 15.86 25.30 -11.60
N ARG A 222 16.96 24.61 -11.27
CA ARG A 222 18.00 24.22 -12.24
C ARG A 222 17.44 23.28 -13.29
N HIS A 223 16.72 22.25 -12.85
CA HIS A 223 16.16 21.21 -13.70
C HIS A 223 14.70 21.49 -14.06
N VAL A 224 14.43 22.67 -14.63
CA VAL A 224 13.06 23.14 -14.94
C VAL A 224 12.29 22.19 -15.86
N LYS A 225 12.99 21.44 -16.72
CA LYS A 225 12.39 20.49 -17.66
C LYS A 225 12.17 19.09 -17.09
N ALA A 226 12.70 18.79 -15.89
CA ALA A 226 12.52 17.49 -15.27
C ALA A 226 11.04 17.26 -14.93
N GLN A 227 10.50 16.13 -15.35
CA GLN A 227 9.15 15.71 -15.04
C GLN A 227 9.13 14.63 -13.96
N ASP A 228 10.22 13.88 -13.77
CA ASP A 228 10.26 12.74 -12.85
C ASP A 228 11.38 12.86 -11.81
N PHE A 229 11.07 12.61 -10.54
CA PHE A 229 12.06 12.64 -9.46
C PHE A 229 13.14 11.57 -9.61
N GLY A 230 12.74 10.31 -9.76
CA GLY A 230 13.67 9.17 -9.80
C GLY A 230 14.53 9.16 -11.05
N ARG A 231 13.92 9.42 -12.22
CA ARG A 231 14.64 9.38 -13.51
C ARG A 231 15.52 10.60 -13.74
N GLN A 232 15.13 11.77 -13.24
CA GLN A 232 15.72 13.04 -13.69
C GLN A 232 16.24 13.89 -12.53
N VAL A 233 15.50 14.10 -11.44
CA VAL A 233 15.98 15.01 -10.38
C VAL A 233 17.07 14.37 -9.52
N ILE A 234 16.82 13.18 -8.98
CA ILE A 234 17.72 12.50 -8.03
C ILE A 234 19.09 12.17 -8.67
N PRO A 235 19.18 11.64 -9.90
CA PRO A 235 20.47 11.37 -10.53
C PRO A 235 21.31 12.64 -10.75
N GLU A 236 20.68 13.78 -11.05
CA GLU A 236 21.37 15.05 -11.27
C GLU A 236 21.94 15.61 -9.97
N ILE A 237 21.17 15.65 -8.88
CA ILE A 237 21.67 16.17 -7.60
C ILE A 237 22.80 15.32 -7.02
N ILE A 238 22.80 14.00 -7.28
CA ILE A 238 23.93 13.12 -6.94
C ILE A 238 25.18 13.54 -7.75
N ARG A 239 25.03 13.79 -9.05
CA ARG A 239 26.12 14.24 -9.93
C ARG A 239 26.63 15.64 -9.60
N GLU A 240 25.77 16.51 -9.08
CA GLU A 240 26.13 17.83 -8.56
C GLU A 240 26.87 17.78 -7.21
N GLY A 241 27.04 16.58 -6.62
CA GLY A 241 27.83 16.38 -5.42
C GLY A 241 27.06 16.52 -4.11
N CYS A 242 25.72 16.59 -4.15
CA CYS A 242 24.88 16.65 -2.95
C CYS A 242 25.14 15.44 -2.03
N LYS A 243 24.94 15.64 -0.74
CA LYS A 243 25.04 14.58 0.27
C LYS A 243 23.75 13.77 0.31
N VAL A 244 23.70 12.71 -0.50
CA VAL A 244 22.54 11.81 -0.56
C VAL A 244 22.80 10.54 0.24
N TYR A 245 21.95 10.21 1.21
CA TYR A 245 22.09 9.03 2.08
C TYR A 245 20.88 8.11 2.02
N ALA A 246 21.12 6.81 2.20
CA ALA A 246 20.05 5.81 2.30
C ALA A 246 19.72 5.48 3.77
N TYR A 247 18.43 5.44 4.07
CA TYR A 247 17.90 4.97 5.35
C TYR A 247 17.11 3.67 5.16
N ARG A 248 17.37 2.63 5.94
CA ARG A 248 16.63 1.36 5.84
C ARG A 248 15.24 1.50 6.46
N LEU A 249 14.18 1.29 5.69
CA LEU A 249 12.80 1.24 6.19
C LEU A 249 12.60 -0.01 7.05
N PRO A 250 12.23 0.12 8.34
CA PRO A 250 11.80 -1.02 9.14
C PRO A 250 10.35 -1.44 8.80
N GLY A 251 10.01 -2.69 9.12
CA GLY A 251 8.62 -3.16 9.14
C GLY A 251 8.06 -3.55 7.77
N TYR A 252 6.73 -3.56 7.64
CA TYR A 252 6.03 -3.91 6.40
C TYR A 252 5.95 -2.71 5.45
N TRP A 253 6.13 -2.97 4.16
CA TRP A 253 5.92 -2.01 3.09
C TRP A 253 5.49 -2.76 1.84
N ALA A 254 4.47 -2.26 1.14
CA ALA A 254 4.06 -2.76 -0.15
C ALA A 254 3.72 -1.61 -1.09
N ASP A 255 4.19 -1.70 -2.33
CA ASP A 255 3.69 -0.90 -3.45
C ASP A 255 2.42 -1.58 -3.97
N VAL A 256 1.27 -0.89 -3.87
CA VAL A 256 -0.02 -1.39 -4.36
C VAL A 256 -0.51 -0.62 -5.59
N GLY A 257 0.33 0.27 -6.15
CA GLY A 257 0.05 1.03 -7.36
C GLY A 257 0.58 0.36 -8.64
N GLY A 258 1.49 -0.62 -8.51
CA GLY A 258 2.15 -1.30 -9.62
C GLY A 258 1.24 -2.16 -10.51
N CYS A 259 0.47 -3.08 -9.91
CA CYS A 259 -0.49 -3.92 -10.63
C CYS A 259 -1.70 -4.29 -9.76
N VAL A 260 -2.71 -4.90 -10.40
CA VAL A 260 -3.96 -5.30 -9.72
C VAL A 260 -3.70 -6.43 -8.73
N ALA A 261 -2.77 -7.33 -9.08
CA ALA A 261 -2.40 -8.44 -8.21
C ALA A 261 -1.81 -7.97 -6.87
N ASP A 262 -0.96 -6.95 -6.87
CA ASP A 262 -0.33 -6.43 -5.64
C ASP A 262 -1.38 -5.81 -4.70
N PHE A 263 -2.32 -5.04 -5.25
CA PHE A 263 -3.45 -4.49 -4.49
C PHE A 263 -4.31 -5.60 -3.86
N TYR A 264 -4.66 -6.62 -4.65
CA TYR A 264 -5.43 -7.77 -4.20
C TYR A 264 -4.71 -8.56 -3.10
N ALA A 265 -3.41 -8.83 -3.31
CA ALA A 265 -2.53 -9.51 -2.36
C ALA A 265 -2.51 -8.80 -1.00
N ALA A 266 -2.24 -7.50 -1.02
CA ALA A 266 -2.08 -6.69 0.16
C ALA A 266 -3.35 -6.67 1.02
N ASN A 267 -4.52 -6.64 0.38
CA ASN A 267 -5.80 -6.70 1.08
C ASN A 267 -6.07 -8.08 1.70
N LEU A 268 -5.80 -9.17 0.98
CA LEU A 268 -5.99 -10.52 1.52
C LEU A 268 -4.96 -10.88 2.60
N ALA A 269 -3.76 -10.30 2.54
CA ALA A 269 -2.72 -10.47 3.56
C ALA A 269 -3.17 -9.99 4.96
N LEU A 270 -4.13 -9.07 5.03
CA LEU A 270 -4.76 -8.63 6.29
C LEU A 270 -5.52 -9.75 7.02
N LEU A 271 -5.83 -10.85 6.32
CA LEU A 271 -6.60 -11.99 6.84
C LEU A 271 -5.71 -13.13 7.36
N GLY A 272 -4.40 -12.92 7.40
CA GLY A 272 -3.43 -13.86 7.99
C GLY A 272 -3.49 -13.88 9.51
N ASP A 273 -3.01 -14.97 10.13
CA ASP A 273 -2.93 -15.08 11.61
C ASP A 273 -1.98 -14.04 12.22
N SER A 274 -0.98 -13.60 11.44
CA SER A 274 -0.13 -12.45 11.70
C SER A 274 -0.30 -11.48 10.54
N PRO A 275 -1.20 -10.48 10.64
CA PRO A 275 -1.49 -9.58 9.53
C PRO A 275 -0.27 -8.73 9.18
N SER A 276 -0.09 -8.45 7.88
CA SER A 276 1.00 -7.63 7.36
C SER A 276 1.02 -6.21 7.95
N ILE A 277 -0.17 -5.64 8.10
CA ILE A 277 -0.42 -4.44 8.90
C ILE A 277 -1.52 -4.77 9.87
N ASP A 278 -1.22 -4.56 11.14
CA ASP A 278 -2.22 -4.62 12.18
C ASP A 278 -2.93 -3.26 12.27
N PHE A 279 -4.24 -3.24 12.04
CA PHE A 279 -5.06 -2.05 12.23
C PHE A 279 -5.56 -1.93 13.68
N ASP A 280 -5.33 -2.95 14.51
CA ASP A 280 -5.55 -2.94 15.97
C ASP A 280 -4.30 -2.45 16.72
N THR A 281 -3.56 -1.52 16.11
CA THR A 281 -2.37 -0.93 16.73
C THR A 281 -2.72 -0.06 17.93
N PRO A 282 -1.79 0.09 18.89
CA PRO A 282 -1.97 1.01 20.01
C PRO A 282 -2.32 2.41 19.53
N VAL A 283 -3.12 3.13 20.33
CA VAL A 283 -3.58 4.51 20.07
C VAL A 283 -2.44 5.50 19.78
N SER A 284 -1.19 5.15 20.11
CA SER A 284 0.00 5.93 19.81
C SER A 284 0.42 5.92 18.32
N SER A 285 -0.12 5.02 17.50
CA SER A 285 0.09 5.00 16.04
C SER A 285 -1.16 4.52 15.28
N PRO A 286 -2.25 5.31 15.31
CA PRO A 286 -3.51 4.91 14.72
C PRO A 286 -3.55 5.26 13.22
N PHE A 287 -4.12 4.36 12.42
CA PHE A 287 -4.52 4.70 11.06
C PHE A 287 -5.80 5.53 11.09
N PHE A 288 -5.68 6.81 10.77
CA PHE A 288 -6.83 7.68 10.68
C PHE A 288 -7.61 7.43 9.39
N ARG A 289 -8.93 7.38 9.51
CA ARG A 289 -9.86 7.40 8.38
C ARG A 289 -10.98 8.39 8.65
N TYR A 290 -11.68 8.79 7.59
CA TYR A 290 -12.90 9.57 7.77
C TYR A 290 -13.91 8.78 8.62
N PRO A 291 -14.40 9.34 9.74
CA PRO A 291 -15.35 8.65 10.60
C PRO A 291 -16.68 8.50 9.87
N LEU A 292 -17.04 7.26 9.54
CA LEU A 292 -18.34 6.95 8.96
C LEU A 292 -19.37 6.79 10.08
N THR A 293 -20.38 7.66 10.12
CA THR A 293 -21.55 7.51 10.99
C THR A 293 -22.53 6.50 10.39
N ILE A 294 -22.12 5.23 10.33
CA ILE A 294 -22.91 4.12 9.77
C ILE A 294 -23.18 3.06 10.84
N PRO A 295 -24.30 2.32 10.76
CA PRO A 295 -24.67 1.34 11.78
C PRO A 295 -23.70 0.17 11.84
N ALA A 296 -23.79 -0.62 12.91
CA ALA A 296 -23.13 -1.92 12.98
C ALA A 296 -23.63 -2.87 11.87
N SER A 297 -22.79 -3.82 11.49
CA SER A 297 -23.12 -4.82 10.48
C SER A 297 -24.11 -5.85 11.01
N GLN A 298 -25.04 -6.26 10.15
CA GLN A 298 -26.07 -7.25 10.44
C GLN A 298 -25.75 -8.57 9.73
N MET A 299 -25.71 -9.65 10.52
CA MET A 299 -25.34 -10.98 10.07
C MET A 299 -26.46 -11.96 10.41
N TYR A 300 -27.03 -12.63 9.41
CA TYR A 300 -28.11 -13.59 9.59
C TYR A 300 -27.66 -14.95 9.11
N ASN A 301 -27.45 -15.91 10.03
CA ASN A 301 -27.13 -17.31 9.69
C ASN A 301 -25.97 -17.46 8.68
N THR A 302 -24.93 -16.64 8.86
CA THR A 302 -23.77 -16.56 7.95
C THR A 302 -22.57 -17.28 8.56
N ARG A 303 -21.81 -18.00 7.73
CA ARG A 303 -20.53 -18.59 8.10
C ARG A 303 -19.38 -17.70 7.63
N LEU A 304 -18.52 -17.29 8.56
CA LEU A 304 -17.33 -16.50 8.29
C LEU A 304 -16.09 -17.33 8.62
N ASN A 305 -15.10 -17.33 7.74
CA ASN A 305 -13.81 -17.95 7.97
C ASN A 305 -12.71 -17.08 7.37
N ARG A 306 -11.81 -16.54 8.21
CA ARG A 306 -10.77 -15.58 7.79
C ARG A 306 -11.37 -14.43 6.98
N ALA A 307 -12.22 -13.63 7.59
CA ALA A 307 -12.92 -12.55 6.90
C ALA A 307 -12.93 -11.28 7.75
N LEU A 308 -12.70 -10.13 7.10
CA LEU A 308 -12.92 -8.81 7.69
C LEU A 308 -14.20 -8.23 7.13
N VAL A 309 -15.13 -7.84 8.01
CA VAL A 309 -16.38 -7.20 7.59
C VAL A 309 -16.50 -5.82 8.21
N SER A 310 -16.49 -4.82 7.36
CA SER A 310 -16.63 -3.41 7.71
C SER A 310 -18.05 -3.09 8.20
N ALA A 311 -18.23 -1.91 8.82
CA ALA A 311 -19.52 -1.47 9.32
C ALA A 311 -20.59 -1.27 8.22
N GLY A 312 -21.87 -1.36 8.61
CA GLY A 312 -23.01 -1.17 7.73
C GLY A 312 -23.32 -2.35 6.78
N CYS A 313 -22.61 -3.47 6.89
CA CYS A 313 -22.89 -4.61 6.01
C CYS A 313 -24.21 -5.30 6.38
N ILE A 314 -24.90 -5.86 5.39
CA ILE A 314 -26.07 -6.72 5.59
C ILE A 314 -25.80 -8.03 4.84
N VAL A 315 -25.60 -9.11 5.59
CA VAL A 315 -25.27 -10.43 5.02
C VAL A 315 -26.26 -11.47 5.52
N ARG A 316 -26.88 -12.21 4.60
CA ARG A 316 -27.90 -13.22 4.91
C ARG A 316 -27.51 -14.59 4.38
N ASP A 317 -27.69 -15.63 5.20
CA ASP A 317 -27.65 -17.05 4.83
C ASP A 317 -26.50 -17.42 3.87
N SER A 318 -25.29 -16.95 4.14
CA SER A 318 -24.17 -16.98 3.18
C SER A 318 -22.87 -17.50 3.79
N THR A 319 -21.92 -17.83 2.93
CA THR A 319 -20.56 -18.24 3.34
C THR A 319 -19.54 -17.25 2.78
N ILE A 320 -18.69 -16.72 3.65
CA ILE A 320 -17.61 -15.80 3.29
C ILE A 320 -16.29 -16.37 3.82
N ARG A 321 -15.35 -16.64 2.92
CA ARG A 321 -14.06 -17.26 3.23
C ARG A 321 -12.91 -16.47 2.64
N ASN A 322 -11.89 -16.15 3.45
CA ASN A 322 -10.69 -15.45 3.00
C ASN A 322 -11.00 -14.18 2.19
N SER A 323 -11.92 -13.36 2.70
CA SER A 323 -12.40 -12.17 1.98
C SER A 323 -12.48 -10.94 2.87
N VAL A 324 -12.21 -9.78 2.26
CA VAL A 324 -12.46 -8.46 2.84
C VAL A 324 -13.79 -7.93 2.30
N VAL A 325 -14.68 -7.53 3.21
CA VAL A 325 -16.00 -6.98 2.89
C VAL A 325 -16.07 -5.54 3.39
N GLY A 326 -16.01 -4.62 2.44
CA GLY A 326 -16.05 -3.18 2.67
C GLY A 326 -17.41 -2.67 3.16
N PRO A 327 -17.48 -1.40 3.57
CA PRO A 327 -18.64 -0.86 4.27
C PRO A 327 -19.90 -0.87 3.40
N ARG A 328 -21.06 -1.01 4.06
CA ARG A 328 -22.39 -1.03 3.41
C ARG A 328 -22.62 -2.16 2.38
N SER A 329 -21.76 -3.17 2.31
CA SER A 329 -21.99 -4.30 1.42
C SER A 329 -23.28 -5.03 1.74
N ILE A 330 -24.09 -5.29 0.72
CA ILE A 330 -25.31 -6.10 0.80
C ILE A 330 -25.04 -7.44 0.13
N ILE A 331 -25.06 -8.51 0.91
CA ILE A 331 -24.84 -9.88 0.44
C ILE A 331 -26.15 -10.67 0.65
N GLY A 332 -26.78 -11.05 -0.46
CA GLY A 332 -28.04 -11.79 -0.50
C GLY A 332 -27.93 -13.22 0.05
N PRO A 333 -29.05 -13.92 0.20
CA PRO A 333 -29.07 -15.29 0.70
C PRO A 333 -28.38 -16.28 -0.23
N ARG A 334 -27.77 -17.32 0.34
CA ARG A 334 -27.11 -18.42 -0.38
C ARG A 334 -25.97 -17.97 -1.29
N VAL A 335 -25.29 -16.88 -0.93
CA VAL A 335 -24.10 -16.41 -1.63
C VAL A 335 -22.85 -17.09 -1.07
N THR A 336 -21.91 -17.40 -1.97
CA THR A 336 -20.56 -17.85 -1.60
C THR A 336 -19.54 -16.82 -2.08
N LEU A 337 -18.79 -16.24 -1.15
CA LEU A 337 -17.64 -15.38 -1.44
C LEU A 337 -16.37 -16.07 -0.97
N GLU A 338 -15.38 -16.22 -1.86
CA GLU A 338 -14.10 -16.85 -1.55
C GLU A 338 -12.96 -16.06 -2.18
N ASP A 339 -11.93 -15.69 -1.41
CA ASP A 339 -10.77 -14.97 -1.95
C ASP A 339 -11.23 -13.67 -2.67
N CYS A 340 -11.96 -12.81 -1.97
CA CYS A 340 -12.55 -11.60 -2.56
C CYS A 340 -12.21 -10.33 -1.79
N VAL A 341 -12.05 -9.23 -2.52
CA VAL A 341 -11.92 -7.87 -1.97
C VAL A 341 -13.12 -7.05 -2.45
N PHE A 342 -14.12 -6.90 -1.59
CA PHE A 342 -15.26 -6.03 -1.84
C PHE A 342 -14.99 -4.65 -1.25
N MET A 343 -14.98 -3.61 -2.09
CA MET A 343 -14.79 -2.23 -1.65
C MET A 343 -16.01 -1.70 -0.89
N GLY A 344 -17.22 -2.16 -1.23
CA GLY A 344 -18.45 -1.86 -0.52
C GLY A 344 -19.43 -1.00 -1.31
N ALA A 345 -20.16 -0.12 -0.61
CA ALA A 345 -21.08 0.82 -1.24
C ALA A 345 -20.99 2.20 -0.58
N ASP A 346 -21.12 3.23 -1.42
CA ASP A 346 -21.12 4.63 -0.97
C ASP A 346 -22.40 4.99 -0.22
N HIS A 347 -23.49 4.27 -0.51
CA HIS A 347 -24.83 4.50 0.01
C HIS A 347 -25.65 3.21 -0.02
N TYR A 348 -26.72 3.15 0.75
CA TYR A 348 -27.76 2.14 0.56
C TYR A 348 -28.76 2.58 -0.50
N GLU A 349 -29.38 1.64 -1.21
CA GLU A 349 -30.35 1.99 -2.27
C GLU A 349 -31.54 2.85 -1.79
N HIS A 350 -31.98 2.69 -0.54
CA HIS A 350 -33.08 3.50 0.00
C HIS A 350 -32.68 4.96 0.25
N GLU A 351 -31.38 5.25 0.41
CA GLU A 351 -30.86 6.62 0.57
C GLU A 351 -30.79 7.34 -0.77
N ARG A 352 -30.63 6.59 -1.88
CA ARG A 352 -30.68 7.11 -3.25
C ARG A 352 -31.53 6.19 -4.13
N PRO A 353 -32.87 6.29 -4.01
CA PRO A 353 -33.77 5.46 -4.78
C PRO A 353 -33.54 5.66 -6.26
N GLN A 354 -33.35 4.56 -6.98
CA GLN A 354 -33.19 4.60 -8.43
C GLN A 354 -34.55 4.85 -9.09
N GLN A 355 -34.56 5.64 -10.17
CA GLN A 355 -35.76 5.82 -11.00
C GLN A 355 -36.12 4.54 -11.76
N ARG A 356 -35.13 3.67 -12.00
CA ARG A 356 -35.30 2.38 -12.69
C ARG A 356 -35.62 1.29 -11.68
N PRO A 357 -36.72 0.53 -11.83
CA PRO A 357 -37.00 -0.62 -10.99
C PRO A 357 -35.97 -1.73 -11.21
N ALA A 358 -35.69 -2.50 -10.15
CA ALA A 358 -34.80 -3.65 -10.23
C ALA A 358 -35.32 -4.68 -11.24
N SER A 359 -34.42 -5.25 -12.04
CA SER A 359 -34.73 -6.29 -13.03
C SER A 359 -33.56 -7.28 -13.15
N ALA A 360 -33.78 -8.38 -13.86
CA ALA A 360 -32.72 -9.39 -14.11
C ALA A 360 -31.49 -8.81 -14.83
N THR A 361 -31.65 -7.74 -15.61
CA THR A 361 -30.56 -7.04 -16.30
C THR A 361 -30.03 -5.83 -15.54
N TYR A 362 -30.66 -5.47 -14.44
CA TYR A 362 -30.32 -4.32 -13.61
C TYR A 362 -30.67 -4.62 -12.15
N PRO A 363 -29.88 -5.49 -11.49
CA PRO A 363 -30.11 -5.87 -10.12
C PRO A 363 -29.83 -4.72 -9.13
N PRO A 364 -30.27 -4.86 -7.87
CA PRO A 364 -29.91 -3.90 -6.82
C PRO A 364 -28.40 -3.90 -6.54
N ILE A 365 -27.91 -2.87 -5.82
CA ILE A 365 -26.52 -2.82 -5.33
C ILE A 365 -26.25 -4.01 -4.40
N GLY A 366 -25.09 -4.64 -4.56
CA GLY A 366 -24.66 -5.79 -3.77
C GLY A 366 -24.67 -7.08 -4.58
N VAL A 367 -24.75 -8.20 -3.86
CA VAL A 367 -24.69 -9.55 -4.44
C VAL A 367 -26.03 -10.25 -4.33
N GLY A 368 -26.59 -10.61 -5.49
CA GLY A 368 -27.85 -11.31 -5.61
C GLY A 368 -27.81 -12.73 -5.06
N GLU A 369 -29.00 -13.25 -4.76
CA GLU A 369 -29.22 -14.58 -4.20
C GLU A 369 -28.60 -15.70 -5.03
N GLY A 370 -27.99 -16.67 -4.35
CA GLY A 370 -27.45 -17.88 -4.99
C GLY A 370 -26.19 -17.68 -5.83
N SER A 371 -25.57 -16.50 -5.76
CA SER A 371 -24.37 -16.17 -6.55
C SER A 371 -23.08 -16.66 -5.89
N GLU A 372 -22.08 -16.92 -6.72
CA GLU A 372 -20.76 -17.43 -6.35
C GLU A 372 -19.70 -16.52 -6.95
N VAL A 373 -18.87 -15.91 -6.10
CA VAL A 373 -17.80 -15.01 -6.52
C VAL A 373 -16.50 -15.47 -5.88
N ARG A 374 -15.49 -15.73 -6.71
CA ARG A 374 -14.18 -16.20 -6.30
C ARG A 374 -13.06 -15.44 -6.98
N GLY A 375 -11.99 -15.10 -6.25
CA GLY A 375 -10.80 -14.50 -6.83
C GLY A 375 -11.06 -13.14 -7.48
N ALA A 376 -11.81 -12.27 -6.79
CA ALA A 376 -12.34 -11.04 -7.40
C ALA A 376 -12.13 -9.78 -6.54
N ILE A 377 -11.87 -8.67 -7.22
CA ILE A 377 -12.02 -7.30 -6.69
C ILE A 377 -13.36 -6.76 -7.16
N VAL A 378 -14.21 -6.37 -6.22
CA VAL A 378 -15.52 -5.77 -6.50
C VAL A 378 -15.54 -4.35 -5.98
N ASP A 379 -15.49 -3.38 -6.90
CA ASP A 379 -15.45 -1.95 -6.58
C ASP A 379 -16.81 -1.43 -6.08
N PHE A 380 -16.85 -0.16 -5.70
CA PHE A 380 -18.02 0.45 -5.07
C PHE A 380 -19.28 0.37 -5.94
N ASN A 381 -20.41 0.11 -5.28
CA ASN A 381 -21.76 0.14 -5.85
C ASN A 381 -22.02 -0.86 -6.98
N CYS A 382 -21.19 -1.90 -7.12
CA CYS A 382 -21.45 -2.97 -8.06
C CYS A 382 -22.81 -3.65 -7.81
N ARG A 383 -23.45 -4.06 -8.91
CA ARG A 383 -24.77 -4.70 -8.94
C ARG A 383 -24.62 -6.09 -9.52
N ILE A 384 -24.47 -7.09 -8.66
CA ILE A 384 -24.32 -8.49 -9.08
C ILE A 384 -25.67 -9.19 -8.95
N GLY A 385 -26.16 -9.73 -10.07
CA GLY A 385 -27.45 -10.41 -10.16
C GLY A 385 -27.54 -11.71 -9.38
N LYS A 386 -28.70 -12.35 -9.46
CA LYS A 386 -28.99 -13.66 -8.87
C LYS A 386 -28.37 -14.80 -9.67
N GLY A 387 -27.88 -15.83 -8.99
CA GLY A 387 -27.31 -17.03 -9.62
C GLY A 387 -26.11 -16.75 -10.52
N VAL A 388 -25.40 -15.65 -10.28
CA VAL A 388 -24.18 -15.28 -11.00
C VAL A 388 -23.01 -16.13 -10.53
N LYS A 389 -22.12 -16.54 -11.44
CA LYS A 389 -20.88 -17.25 -11.13
C LYS A 389 -19.69 -16.52 -11.73
N LEU A 390 -18.86 -15.93 -10.87
CA LEU A 390 -17.62 -15.26 -11.27
C LEU A 390 -16.46 -16.05 -10.63
N VAL A 391 -15.90 -17.00 -11.37
CA VAL A 391 -14.89 -17.94 -10.82
C VAL A 391 -13.64 -18.08 -11.70
N ASN A 392 -13.64 -17.55 -12.93
CA ASN A 392 -12.53 -17.63 -13.88
C ASN A 392 -12.02 -19.08 -14.04
N ALA A 393 -12.94 -20.01 -14.32
CA ALA A 393 -12.64 -21.45 -14.33
C ALA A 393 -11.58 -21.84 -15.38
N GLU A 394 -11.44 -21.04 -16.44
CA GLU A 394 -10.48 -21.25 -17.52
C GLU A 394 -9.06 -20.73 -17.17
N GLY A 395 -8.90 -20.02 -16.05
CA GLY A 395 -7.61 -19.46 -15.65
C GLY A 395 -7.10 -18.37 -16.59
N VAL A 396 -8.02 -17.57 -17.14
CA VAL A 396 -7.68 -16.46 -18.04
C VAL A 396 -6.81 -15.45 -17.28
N TYR A 397 -5.69 -15.03 -17.86
CA TYR A 397 -4.80 -14.05 -17.24
C TYR A 397 -5.24 -12.61 -17.50
N GLU A 398 -5.70 -12.32 -18.72
CA GLU A 398 -6.11 -10.98 -19.17
C GLU A 398 -7.38 -11.07 -20.03
N SER A 399 -8.39 -10.27 -19.72
CA SER A 399 -9.61 -10.16 -20.52
C SER A 399 -10.17 -8.73 -20.53
N TYR A 400 -10.69 -8.34 -21.69
CA TYR A 400 -11.29 -7.03 -21.95
C TYR A 400 -12.72 -7.16 -22.49
N ASP A 401 -13.40 -8.30 -22.22
CA ASP A 401 -14.71 -8.60 -22.80
C ASP A 401 -15.70 -7.44 -22.61
N ARG A 402 -16.38 -7.07 -23.70
CA ARG A 402 -17.33 -5.95 -23.76
C ARG A 402 -18.76 -6.38 -23.42
N ALA A 403 -19.02 -7.68 -23.23
CA ALA A 403 -20.36 -8.19 -22.97
C ALA A 403 -20.98 -7.62 -21.68
N VAL A 404 -20.17 -7.41 -20.64
CA VAL A 404 -20.58 -6.77 -19.39
C VAL A 404 -19.69 -5.56 -19.14
N GLN A 405 -20.28 -4.37 -19.23
CA GLN A 405 -19.54 -3.12 -18.99
C GLN A 405 -19.03 -3.09 -17.54
N GLY A 406 -17.72 -2.89 -17.39
CA GLY A 406 -17.07 -2.81 -16.08
C GLY A 406 -16.59 -4.14 -15.51
N LEU A 407 -16.71 -5.26 -16.24
CA LEU A 407 -16.15 -6.55 -15.85
C LEU A 407 -14.89 -6.86 -16.67
N TYR A 408 -13.79 -7.18 -16.00
CA TYR A 408 -12.48 -7.44 -16.61
C TYR A 408 -11.78 -8.60 -15.89
N ILE A 409 -10.74 -9.15 -16.53
CA ILE A 409 -9.75 -9.98 -15.86
C ILE A 409 -8.38 -9.32 -16.05
N ARG A 410 -7.66 -9.11 -14.94
CA ARG A 410 -6.34 -8.49 -14.88
C ARG A 410 -5.46 -9.29 -13.93
N ASP A 411 -4.26 -9.64 -14.37
CA ASP A 411 -3.35 -10.48 -13.58
C ASP A 411 -4.00 -11.78 -13.05
N GLY A 412 -4.93 -12.37 -13.82
CA GLY A 412 -5.70 -13.55 -13.42
C GLY A 412 -6.86 -13.29 -12.43
N ILE A 413 -7.07 -12.05 -12.01
CA ILE A 413 -8.07 -11.64 -11.02
C ILE A 413 -9.27 -11.01 -11.72
N ILE A 414 -10.48 -11.39 -11.30
CA ILE A 414 -11.71 -10.78 -11.80
C ILE A 414 -11.85 -9.39 -11.18
N VAL A 415 -12.09 -8.37 -12.01
CA VAL A 415 -12.26 -6.98 -11.56
C VAL A 415 -13.62 -6.47 -12.03
N LEU A 416 -14.47 -6.11 -11.07
CA LEU A 416 -15.67 -5.31 -11.30
C LEU A 416 -15.37 -3.86 -10.97
N ALA A 417 -15.37 -2.99 -11.98
CA ALA A 417 -15.22 -1.55 -11.83
C ALA A 417 -16.45 -0.93 -11.16
N ARG A 418 -16.28 0.27 -10.61
CA ARG A 418 -17.36 1.01 -9.96
C ARG A 418 -18.65 1.03 -10.78
N ASP A 419 -19.77 0.82 -10.10
CA ASP A 419 -21.12 0.80 -10.68
C ASP A 419 -21.34 -0.28 -11.76
N ALA A 420 -20.45 -1.27 -11.89
CA ALA A 420 -20.62 -2.38 -12.83
C ALA A 420 -21.93 -3.14 -12.55
N VAL A 421 -22.58 -3.57 -13.64
CA VAL A 421 -23.88 -4.28 -13.60
C VAL A 421 -23.71 -5.65 -14.22
N VAL A 422 -23.81 -6.69 -13.41
CA VAL A 422 -23.72 -8.09 -13.84
C VAL A 422 -25.13 -8.69 -13.81
N PRO A 423 -25.74 -9.00 -14.96
CA PRO A 423 -27.09 -9.57 -15.02
C PRO A 423 -27.23 -10.92 -14.31
N ASP A 424 -28.45 -11.26 -13.92
CA ASP A 424 -28.81 -12.56 -13.36
C ASP A 424 -28.31 -13.71 -14.26
N GLY A 425 -27.76 -14.76 -13.64
CA GLY A 425 -27.31 -15.98 -14.32
C GLY A 425 -26.01 -15.86 -15.13
N THR A 426 -25.32 -14.71 -15.09
CA THR A 426 -24.02 -14.53 -15.77
C THR A 426 -22.98 -15.53 -15.24
N VAL A 427 -22.18 -16.12 -16.13
CA VAL A 427 -21.10 -17.05 -15.79
C VAL A 427 -19.79 -16.59 -16.44
N LEU A 428 -18.71 -16.52 -15.65
CA LEU A 428 -17.34 -16.19 -16.07
C LEU A 428 -16.32 -17.15 -15.44
#